data_AF-A0A9P5AV92-F1
#
_entry.id   AF-A0A9P5AV92-F1
#
_cell.length_a   1.000
_cell.length_b   1.000
_cell.length_c   1.000
_cell.angle_alpha   90.00
_cell.angle_beta   90.00
_cell.angle_gamma   90.00
#
_symmetry.space_group_name_H-M   'P 1'
#
loop_
_entity.id
_entity.type
_entity.pdbx_description
1 polymer ?
#
loop_
_entity_poly.entity_id
_entity_poly.type
_entity_poly.pdbx_seq_one_letter_code
_entity_poly.pdbx_strand_id
1 'polypeptide(L)'
;MKGKDDESRHLSQRATLLESWYRLLWLYGKRELSKPSDKLPAISGLASIFAERLGDEYIAGLWRSDIIEGLCWTGSNCTRVRAYRAPSWSWASVDGIVCLSLPQEKDTLVDILDAQITLKGANPYGEVTEGRITLRAPMERLYLTAEDLNLARTAGGRKTRPKFSVEGGEAGDVVYQFDDEVAEESLEEAAKKAEDLQAGQLFVLLMMKMVGFGDEDFPYFGLIVTKVGESEYQRLGWIRLQGQALRERLEKQRDDKLPKITLV
;
A
#
# COMPACT_ATOMS: atom_id res chain seq x y z
N MET A 1 23.71 9.07 30.98
CA MET A 1 23.36 7.63 30.89
C MET A 1 21.86 7.40 31.05
N LYS A 2 21.20 7.92 32.09
CA LYS A 2 19.75 7.71 32.35
C LYS A 2 18.77 8.10 31.22
N GLY A 3 19.09 9.08 30.37
CA GLY A 3 18.20 9.54 29.27
C GLY A 3 18.20 8.67 28.01
N LYS A 4 19.33 8.02 27.67
CA LYS A 4 19.43 7.14 26.49
C LYS A 4 18.71 5.81 26.69
N ASP A 5 18.73 5.29 27.92
CA ASP A 5 18.08 4.02 28.27
C ASP A 5 16.55 4.15 28.30
N ASP A 6 16.05 5.31 28.72
CA ASP A 6 14.61 5.61 28.77
C ASP A 6 14.04 5.84 27.37
N GLU A 7 14.75 6.61 26.53
CA GLU A 7 14.41 6.83 25.12
C GLU A 7 14.38 5.52 24.32
N SER A 8 15.40 4.66 24.50
CA SER A 8 15.45 3.32 23.89
C SER A 8 14.26 2.43 24.32
N ARG A 9 13.90 2.47 25.61
CA ARG A 9 12.75 1.73 26.14
C ARG A 9 11.42 2.26 25.60
N HIS A 10 11.27 3.56 25.47
CA HIS A 10 10.07 4.19 24.90
C HIS A 10 9.91 3.87 23.41
N LEU A 11 11.00 3.90 22.62
CA LEU A 11 11.00 3.50 21.21
C LEU A 11 10.60 2.03 21.03
N SER A 12 11.14 1.13 21.87
CA SER A 12 10.80 -0.29 21.88
C SER A 12 9.32 -0.54 22.22
N GLN A 13 8.76 0.21 23.17
CA GLN A 13 7.34 0.13 23.52
C GLN A 13 6.42 0.62 22.40
N ARG A 14 6.72 1.76 21.76
CA ARG A 14 5.96 2.25 20.60
C ARG A 14 5.96 1.23 19.46
N ALA A 15 7.13 0.70 19.10
CA ALA A 15 7.23 -0.30 18.03
C ALA A 15 6.38 -1.56 18.34
N THR A 16 6.40 -2.01 19.60
CA THR A 16 5.58 -3.16 20.05
C THR A 16 4.07 -2.86 19.95
N LEU A 17 3.65 -1.63 20.29
CA LEU A 17 2.26 -1.20 20.15
C LEU A 17 1.83 -1.15 18.68
N LEU A 18 2.65 -0.58 17.80
CA LEU A 18 2.36 -0.54 16.36
C LEU A 18 2.27 -1.96 15.78
N GLU A 19 3.20 -2.85 16.12
CA GLU A 19 3.12 -4.26 15.71
C GLU A 19 1.83 -4.92 16.21
N SER A 20 1.42 -4.63 17.45
CA SER A 20 0.16 -5.13 18.02
C SER A 20 -1.07 -4.60 17.28
N TRP A 21 -1.02 -3.36 16.80
CA TRP A 21 -2.07 -2.79 15.95
C TRP A 21 -2.20 -3.58 14.65
N TYR A 22 -1.11 -3.84 13.93
CA TYR A 22 -1.16 -4.60 12.68
C TYR A 22 -1.55 -6.07 12.88
N ARG A 23 -1.15 -6.70 13.99
CA ARG A 23 -1.65 -8.03 14.38
C ARG A 23 -3.15 -8.03 14.65
N LEU A 24 -3.67 -6.97 15.27
CA LEU A 24 -5.11 -6.79 15.45
C LEU A 24 -5.82 -6.65 14.10
N LEU A 25 -5.27 -5.87 13.16
CA LEU A 25 -5.84 -5.73 11.81
C LEU A 25 -5.89 -7.07 11.07
N TRP A 26 -4.88 -7.92 11.21
CA TRP A 26 -4.88 -9.27 10.64
C TRP A 26 -6.04 -10.14 11.18
N LEU A 27 -6.30 -10.08 12.50
CA LEU A 27 -7.41 -10.78 13.14
C LEU A 27 -8.76 -10.19 12.72
N TYR A 28 -8.83 -8.87 12.60
CA TYR A 28 -10.04 -8.14 12.27
C TYR A 28 -10.44 -8.29 10.80
N GLY A 29 -9.48 -8.32 9.88
CA GLY A 29 -9.73 -8.45 8.44
C GLY A 29 -10.46 -9.73 8.03
N LYS A 30 -10.37 -10.78 8.86
CA LYS A 30 -11.11 -12.05 8.68
C LYS A 30 -12.60 -11.96 9.03
N ARG A 31 -13.04 -10.86 9.64
CA ARG A 31 -14.43 -10.70 10.09
C ARG A 31 -15.29 -10.24 8.92
N GLU A 32 -16.42 -10.92 8.76
CA GLU A 32 -17.47 -10.50 7.84
C GLU A 32 -18.34 -9.44 8.53
N LEU A 33 -18.38 -8.25 7.96
CA LEU A 33 -19.22 -7.16 8.46
C LEU A 33 -20.55 -7.16 7.72
N SER A 34 -21.66 -7.07 8.46
CA SER A 34 -23.00 -7.00 7.85
C SER A 34 -23.21 -5.72 7.04
N LYS A 35 -22.54 -4.63 7.42
CA LYS A 35 -22.54 -3.35 6.71
C LYS A 35 -21.11 -3.03 6.26
N PRO A 36 -20.85 -2.95 4.94
CA PRO A 36 -19.51 -2.68 4.45
C PRO A 36 -18.91 -1.40 5.05
N SER A 37 -19.70 -0.33 5.19
CA SER A 37 -19.30 0.99 5.75
C SER A 37 -18.73 0.93 7.17
N ASP A 38 -19.07 -0.10 7.95
CA ASP A 38 -18.81 -0.13 9.39
C ASP A 38 -17.38 -0.57 9.73
N LYS A 39 -16.49 -0.71 8.73
CA LYS A 39 -15.14 -1.24 8.94
C LYS A 39 -14.28 -0.42 9.90
N LEU A 40 -14.24 0.90 9.76
CA LEU A 40 -13.56 1.79 10.71
C LEU A 40 -14.39 1.99 12.00
N PRO A 41 -15.71 2.29 11.94
CA PRO A 41 -16.55 2.39 13.14
C PRO A 41 -16.47 1.17 14.08
N ALA A 42 -16.49 -0.06 13.56
CA ALA A 42 -16.51 -1.26 14.39
C ALA A 42 -15.19 -1.55 15.10
N ILE A 43 -14.06 -0.98 14.66
CA ILE A 43 -12.76 -1.07 15.36
C ILE A 43 -12.47 0.19 16.20
N SER A 44 -13.31 1.21 16.16
CA SER A 44 -13.02 2.55 16.70
C SER A 44 -12.71 2.56 18.21
N GLY A 45 -13.33 1.66 18.98
CA GLY A 45 -13.07 1.53 20.42
C GLY A 45 -11.69 0.94 20.74
N LEU A 46 -11.17 0.06 19.88
CA LEU A 46 -9.78 -0.40 20.00
C LEU A 46 -8.84 0.69 19.52
N ALA A 47 -9.14 1.34 18.39
CA ALA A 47 -8.37 2.48 17.90
C ALA A 47 -8.21 3.57 18.98
N SER A 48 -9.26 3.92 19.74
CA SER A 48 -9.13 4.91 20.81
C SER A 48 -8.15 4.50 21.91
N ILE A 49 -8.11 3.21 22.29
CA ILE A 49 -7.17 2.69 23.29
C ILE A 49 -5.73 2.77 22.77
N PHE A 50 -5.52 2.44 21.49
CA PHE A 50 -4.20 2.58 20.87
C PHE A 50 -3.78 4.04 20.75
N ALA A 51 -4.68 4.94 20.36
CA ALA A 51 -4.41 6.37 20.25
C ALA A 51 -3.96 6.96 21.60
N GLU A 52 -4.62 6.60 22.69
CA GLU A 52 -4.24 7.02 24.05
C GLU A 52 -2.85 6.49 24.44
N ARG A 53 -2.57 5.20 24.18
CA ARG A 53 -1.29 4.57 24.55
C ARG A 53 -0.12 5.00 23.68
N LEU A 54 -0.37 5.24 22.40
CA LEU A 54 0.63 5.76 21.47
C LEU A 54 0.82 7.27 21.67
N GLY A 55 -0.22 8.01 22.08
CA GLY A 55 -0.21 9.46 22.01
C GLY A 55 -0.07 9.93 20.56
N ASP A 56 -0.79 9.29 19.64
CA ASP A 56 -0.64 9.47 18.19
C ASP A 56 -1.98 9.72 17.52
N GLU A 57 -1.94 10.36 16.35
CA GLU A 57 -3.12 10.71 15.58
C GLU A 57 -3.51 9.55 14.66
N TYR A 58 -4.81 9.23 14.66
CA TYR A 58 -5.38 8.18 13.84
C TYR A 58 -5.83 8.73 12.48
N ILE A 59 -5.30 8.15 11.40
CA ILE A 59 -5.50 8.59 10.03
C ILE A 59 -6.17 7.46 9.25
N ALA A 60 -7.51 7.42 9.32
CA ALA A 60 -8.38 6.48 8.60
C ALA A 60 -7.88 5.01 8.60
N GLY A 61 -7.41 4.49 9.73
CA GLY A 61 -6.87 3.13 9.81
C GLY A 61 -5.38 3.05 10.16
N LEU A 62 -4.63 4.12 9.91
CA LEU A 62 -3.19 4.20 10.13
C LEU A 62 -2.85 5.18 11.27
N TRP A 63 -1.58 5.21 11.67
CA TRP A 63 -1.06 6.12 12.69
C TRP A 63 -0.15 7.15 12.03
N ARG A 64 -0.27 8.43 12.41
CA ARG A 64 0.48 9.52 11.74
C ARG A 64 1.99 9.30 11.81
N SER A 65 2.52 8.86 12.95
CA SER A 65 3.96 8.63 13.10
C SER A 65 4.53 7.45 12.29
N ASP A 66 3.69 6.51 11.92
CA ASP A 66 4.04 5.22 11.29
C ASP A 66 3.35 5.11 9.93
N ILE A 67 2.99 6.26 9.34
CA ILE A 67 2.14 6.30 8.15
C ILE A 67 2.85 5.70 6.93
N ILE A 68 4.19 5.81 6.87
CA ILE A 68 4.99 5.25 5.76
C ILE A 68 4.94 3.72 5.81
N GLU A 69 5.20 3.12 6.97
CA GLU A 69 5.02 1.68 7.18
C GLU A 69 3.57 1.25 7.00
N GLY A 70 2.65 2.01 7.59
CA GLY A 70 1.22 1.75 7.52
C GLY A 70 0.72 1.69 6.10
N LEU A 71 1.23 2.54 5.20
CA LEU A 71 0.93 2.51 3.77
C LEU A 71 1.43 1.24 3.06
N CYS A 72 2.39 0.52 3.63
CA CYS A 72 2.99 -0.68 3.04
C CYS A 72 2.26 -1.98 3.40
N TRP A 73 1.03 -1.89 3.91
CA TRP A 73 0.21 -3.05 4.17
C TRP A 73 0.01 -3.88 2.89
N THR A 74 -0.06 -5.21 3.03
CA THR A 74 -0.30 -6.16 1.95
C THR A 74 -1.59 -6.93 2.22
N GLY A 75 -2.42 -7.11 1.20
CA GLY A 75 -3.65 -7.91 1.30
C GLY A 75 -3.42 -9.40 1.05
N SER A 76 -4.29 -10.25 1.59
CA SER A 76 -4.43 -11.66 1.21
C SER A 76 -5.91 -11.99 1.10
N ASN A 77 -6.32 -12.49 -0.07
CA ASN A 77 -7.73 -12.69 -0.44
C ASN A 77 -8.53 -11.40 -0.24
N CYS A 78 -7.98 -10.28 -0.73
CA CYS A 78 -8.61 -8.99 -0.56
C CYS A 78 -9.55 -8.66 -1.73
N THR A 79 -10.68 -8.04 -1.41
CA THR A 79 -11.62 -7.54 -2.41
C THR A 79 -11.91 -6.08 -2.13
N ARG A 80 -11.70 -5.22 -3.12
CA ARG A 80 -12.02 -3.80 -3.01
C ARG A 80 -13.53 -3.60 -2.97
N VAL A 81 -13.99 -2.79 -2.03
CA VAL A 81 -15.41 -2.41 -1.96
C VAL A 81 -15.69 -1.34 -3.02
N ARG A 82 -16.76 -1.53 -3.81
CA ARG A 82 -17.14 -0.60 -4.88
C ARG A 82 -17.61 0.76 -4.36
N ALA A 83 -18.34 0.77 -3.25
CA ALA A 83 -18.77 2.00 -2.59
C ALA A 83 -17.61 2.60 -1.78
N TYR A 84 -17.51 3.92 -1.77
CA TYR A 84 -16.52 4.60 -0.95
C TYR A 84 -16.77 4.29 0.53
N ARG A 85 -15.70 3.88 1.22
CA ARG A 85 -15.69 3.54 2.65
C ARG A 85 -14.50 4.16 3.37
N ALA A 86 -13.35 4.11 2.71
CA ALA A 86 -12.10 4.68 3.16
C ALA A 86 -11.26 5.02 1.90
N PRO A 87 -10.28 5.92 2.02
CA PRO A 87 -9.33 6.23 0.96
C PRO A 87 -8.63 4.96 0.46
N SER A 88 -8.24 4.92 -0.82
CA SER A 88 -7.71 3.68 -1.43
C SER A 88 -6.41 3.19 -0.78
N TRP A 89 -5.66 4.09 -0.15
CA TRP A 89 -4.43 3.79 0.58
C TRP A 89 -4.66 3.20 1.98
N SER A 90 -5.88 3.31 2.52
CA SER A 90 -6.25 2.69 3.79
C SER A 90 -6.52 1.20 3.61
N TRP A 91 -6.06 0.38 4.56
CA TRP A 91 -6.42 -1.04 4.65
C TRP A 91 -7.93 -1.25 4.78
N ALA A 92 -8.66 -0.24 5.26
CA ALA A 92 -10.11 -0.29 5.36
C ALA A 92 -10.80 -0.13 4.01
N SER A 93 -10.11 0.13 2.89
CA SER A 93 -10.71 0.20 1.55
C SER A 93 -11.07 -1.19 0.97
N VAL A 94 -10.48 -2.26 1.50
CA VAL A 94 -10.68 -3.65 1.03
C VAL A 94 -11.31 -4.51 2.11
N ASP A 95 -12.00 -5.58 1.76
CA ASP A 95 -12.34 -6.70 2.63
C ASP A 95 -11.30 -7.81 2.49
N GLY A 96 -11.08 -8.61 3.54
CA GLY A 96 -10.03 -9.63 3.57
C GLY A 96 -8.92 -9.36 4.58
N ILE A 97 -7.88 -10.20 4.52
CA ILE A 97 -6.79 -10.22 5.50
C ILE A 97 -5.75 -9.19 5.12
N VAL A 98 -5.38 -8.34 6.07
CA VAL A 98 -4.31 -7.36 5.89
C VAL A 98 -3.14 -7.73 6.77
N CYS A 99 -1.95 -7.71 6.20
CA CYS A 99 -0.69 -7.97 6.86
C CYS A 99 0.20 -6.74 6.74
N LEU A 100 1.05 -6.52 7.74
CA LEU A 100 2.24 -5.67 7.58
C LEU A 100 3.43 -6.48 8.06
N SER A 101 4.32 -6.81 7.12
CA SER A 101 5.57 -7.52 7.41
C SER A 101 6.69 -6.78 6.72
N LEU A 102 7.31 -5.87 7.48
CA LEU A 102 8.48 -5.13 7.04
C LEU A 102 9.67 -5.56 7.91
N PRO A 103 10.88 -5.65 7.34
CA PRO A 103 12.07 -5.88 8.14
C PRO A 103 12.36 -4.66 9.04
N GLN A 104 13.12 -4.90 10.11
CA GLN A 104 13.54 -3.82 11.01
C GLN A 104 14.49 -2.85 10.31
N GLU A 105 15.44 -3.37 9.53
CA GLU A 105 16.40 -2.55 8.79
C GLU A 105 15.88 -2.23 7.39
N LYS A 106 15.67 -0.94 7.15
CA LYS A 106 15.15 -0.43 5.88
C LYS A 106 15.54 1.04 5.69
N ASP A 107 15.73 1.43 4.44
CA ASP A 107 15.89 2.82 4.04
C ASP A 107 14.56 3.35 3.51
N THR A 108 14.02 4.38 4.16
CA THR A 108 12.83 5.08 3.69
C THR A 108 13.18 5.93 2.46
N LEU A 109 12.33 5.86 1.43
CA LEU A 109 12.50 6.60 0.17
C LEU A 109 11.43 7.68 -0.03
N VAL A 110 10.55 7.87 0.96
CA VAL A 110 9.37 8.74 0.90
C VAL A 110 9.45 9.82 1.96
N ASP A 111 9.07 11.04 1.59
CA ASP A 111 8.77 12.11 2.52
C ASP A 111 7.27 12.38 2.56
N ILE A 112 6.66 12.28 3.74
CA ILE A 112 5.26 12.68 3.94
C ILE A 112 5.21 14.19 4.13
N LEU A 113 4.45 14.86 3.26
CA LEU A 113 4.27 16.31 3.31
C LEU A 113 3.02 16.70 4.10
N ASP A 114 1.94 15.93 3.94
CA ASP A 114 0.67 16.18 4.61
C ASP A 114 -0.19 14.90 4.63
N ALA A 115 -1.06 14.77 5.63
CA ALA A 115 -2.05 13.70 5.69
C ALA A 115 -3.31 14.25 6.38
N GLN A 116 -4.44 14.18 5.68
CA GLN A 116 -5.71 14.77 6.11
C GLN A 116 -6.85 13.79 5.87
N ILE A 117 -7.86 13.83 6.73
CA ILE A 117 -9.09 13.05 6.58
C ILE A 117 -10.29 13.94 6.90
N THR A 118 -11.44 13.62 6.28
CA THR A 118 -12.73 14.24 6.64
C THR A 118 -13.63 13.19 7.26
N LEU A 119 -13.97 13.37 8.53
CA LEU A 119 -14.86 12.47 9.26
C LEU A 119 -16.31 12.67 8.80
N LYS A 120 -17.08 11.59 8.76
CA LYS A 120 -18.54 11.67 8.53
C LYS A 120 -19.30 12.13 9.78
N GLY A 121 -18.75 11.89 10.96
CA GLY A 121 -19.35 12.21 12.25
C GLY A 121 -18.31 12.64 13.28
N ALA A 122 -18.70 12.69 14.55
CA ALA A 122 -17.84 13.21 15.62
C ALA A 122 -16.78 12.23 16.12
N ASN A 123 -16.86 10.94 15.77
CA ASN A 123 -15.89 9.94 16.22
C ASN A 123 -14.61 10.03 15.39
N PRO A 124 -13.46 10.44 15.96
CA PRO A 124 -12.20 10.59 15.23
C PRO A 124 -11.61 9.28 14.71
N TYR A 125 -12.10 8.14 15.20
CA TYR A 125 -11.69 6.81 14.78
C TYR A 125 -12.75 6.09 13.93
N GLY A 126 -13.79 6.82 13.51
CA GLY A 126 -14.97 6.28 12.84
C GLY A 126 -14.93 6.38 11.32
N GLU A 127 -16.11 6.50 10.72
CA GLU A 127 -16.30 6.58 9.27
C GLU A 127 -15.75 7.90 8.72
N VAL A 128 -15.10 7.82 7.55
CA VAL A 128 -14.55 8.96 6.82
C VAL A 128 -15.29 9.14 5.50
N THR A 129 -15.35 10.37 5.00
CA THR A 129 -15.91 10.74 3.69
C THR A 129 -14.83 11.09 2.67
N GLU A 130 -13.63 11.44 3.14
CA GLU A 130 -12.46 11.76 2.30
C GLU A 130 -11.19 11.48 3.10
N GLY A 131 -10.08 11.20 2.40
CA GLY A 131 -8.75 11.23 2.99
C GLY A 131 -7.66 11.32 1.94
N ARG A 132 -6.64 12.11 2.25
CA ARG A 132 -5.56 12.49 1.36
C ARG A 132 -4.23 12.34 2.07
N ILE A 133 -3.27 11.69 1.43
CA ILE A 133 -1.86 11.72 1.86
C ILE A 133 -1.03 12.31 0.74
N THR A 134 -0.39 13.43 1.03
CA THR A 134 0.52 14.08 0.10
C THR A 134 1.96 13.74 0.47
N LEU A 135 2.71 13.25 -0.50
CA LEU A 135 4.08 12.77 -0.30
C LEU A 135 4.99 13.13 -1.48
N ARG A 136 6.29 12.99 -1.26
CA ARG A 136 7.30 12.92 -2.33
C ARG A 136 7.94 11.54 -2.30
N ALA A 137 8.03 10.91 -3.46
CA ALA A 137 8.78 9.67 -3.59
C ALA A 137 9.17 9.39 -5.03
N PRO A 138 10.21 8.54 -5.23
CA PRO A 138 10.59 8.06 -6.55
C PRO A 138 9.41 7.37 -7.22
N MET A 139 9.14 7.75 -8.47
CA MET A 139 7.98 7.28 -9.19
C MET A 139 8.32 7.03 -10.65
N GLU A 140 7.85 5.91 -11.18
CA GLU A 140 8.05 5.54 -12.57
C GLU A 140 6.76 4.96 -13.16
N ARG A 141 6.56 5.19 -14.45
CA ARG A 141 5.42 4.63 -15.18
C ARG A 141 5.64 3.14 -15.41
N LEU A 142 4.60 2.36 -15.12
CA LEU A 142 4.57 0.93 -15.38
C LEU A 142 3.84 0.64 -16.69
N TYR A 143 4.37 -0.33 -17.43
CA TYR A 143 3.77 -0.87 -18.64
C TYR A 143 3.57 -2.38 -18.47
N LEU A 144 2.44 -2.88 -18.95
CA LEU A 144 2.15 -4.31 -19.00
C LEU A 144 2.73 -4.89 -20.30
N THR A 145 3.36 -6.07 -20.24
CA THR A 145 3.90 -6.69 -21.46
C THR A 145 2.81 -7.37 -22.29
N ALA A 146 2.97 -7.33 -23.63
CA ALA A 146 1.95 -7.81 -24.57
C ALA A 146 1.75 -9.34 -24.56
N GLU A 147 2.75 -10.11 -24.13
CA GLU A 147 2.63 -11.58 -23.99
C GLU A 147 1.62 -11.95 -22.88
N ASP A 148 1.53 -11.16 -21.81
CA ASP A 148 0.63 -11.43 -20.70
C ASP A 148 -0.84 -11.09 -21.01
N LEU A 149 -1.07 -10.04 -21.82
CA LEU A 149 -2.40 -9.69 -22.32
C LEU A 149 -2.98 -10.80 -23.21
N ASN A 150 -2.11 -11.45 -24.00
CA ASN A 150 -2.50 -12.57 -24.85
C ASN A 150 -2.74 -13.84 -24.04
N LEU A 151 -1.94 -14.10 -23.00
CA LEU A 151 -2.15 -15.25 -22.09
C LEU A 151 -3.42 -15.14 -21.24
N ALA A 152 -3.81 -13.93 -20.81
CA ALA A 152 -5.11 -13.69 -20.17
C ALA A 152 -6.29 -14.03 -21.10
N ARG A 153 -6.10 -13.88 -22.42
CA ARG A 153 -7.11 -14.20 -23.44
C ARG A 153 -7.13 -15.67 -23.86
N THR A 154 -6.01 -16.39 -23.75
CA THR A 154 -5.88 -17.82 -24.14
C THR A 154 -5.90 -18.73 -22.91
N ALA A 155 -7.09 -19.16 -22.50
CA ALA A 155 -7.28 -20.06 -21.37
C ALA A 155 -6.57 -21.42 -21.54
N GLY A 156 -5.72 -21.80 -20.58
CA GLY A 156 -5.06 -23.11 -20.60
C GLY A 156 -3.96 -23.33 -19.55
N GLY A 157 -4.28 -23.21 -18.25
CA GLY A 157 -3.62 -24.06 -17.24
C GLY A 157 -2.49 -23.51 -16.37
N ARG A 158 -2.05 -22.25 -16.50
CA ARG A 158 -1.23 -21.58 -15.45
C ARG A 158 -1.63 -20.12 -15.35
N LYS A 159 -2.01 -19.65 -14.14
CA LYS A 159 -2.17 -18.22 -13.85
C LYS A 159 -0.80 -17.56 -14.02
N THR A 160 -0.50 -17.01 -15.20
CA THR A 160 0.69 -16.17 -15.40
C THR A 160 0.34 -14.78 -14.90
N ARG A 161 0.99 -14.35 -13.82
CA ARG A 161 0.85 -12.98 -13.33
C ARG A 161 1.49 -12.04 -14.36
N PRO A 162 0.81 -10.97 -14.83
CA PRO A 162 1.38 -10.00 -15.75
C PRO A 162 2.78 -9.53 -15.31
N LYS A 163 3.74 -9.49 -16.22
CA LYS A 163 5.04 -8.87 -15.98
C LYS A 163 4.92 -7.36 -16.20
N PHE A 164 5.64 -6.61 -15.38
CA PHE A 164 5.75 -5.16 -15.50
C PHE A 164 7.09 -4.78 -16.14
N SER A 165 7.04 -3.80 -17.03
CA SER A 165 8.23 -3.09 -17.52
C SER A 165 8.10 -1.61 -17.24
N VAL A 166 9.23 -0.89 -17.40
CA VAL A 166 9.27 0.57 -17.39
C VAL A 166 9.66 1.09 -18.77
N GLU A 167 9.44 2.38 -19.02
CA GLU A 167 9.66 2.98 -20.34
C GLU A 167 11.09 2.75 -20.84
N GLY A 168 11.28 2.02 -21.94
CA GLY A 168 12.62 1.75 -22.49
C GLY A 168 13.51 0.87 -21.61
N GLY A 169 12.95 0.21 -20.59
CA GLY A 169 13.65 -0.78 -19.76
C GLY A 169 13.15 -2.20 -20.03
N GLU A 170 13.97 -3.19 -19.66
CA GLU A 170 13.56 -4.60 -19.67
C GLU A 170 12.48 -4.87 -18.62
N ALA A 171 11.64 -5.89 -18.86
CA ALA A 171 10.72 -6.37 -17.85
C ALA A 171 11.55 -6.99 -16.71
N GLY A 172 11.55 -6.34 -15.55
CA GLY A 172 12.24 -6.85 -14.38
C GLY A 172 11.48 -8.00 -13.74
N ASP A 173 12.19 -8.86 -13.02
CA ASP A 173 11.53 -9.77 -12.10
C ASP A 173 10.88 -8.94 -10.97
N VAL A 174 9.57 -9.13 -10.83
CA VAL A 174 8.74 -8.41 -9.88
C VAL A 174 7.80 -9.37 -9.17
N VAL A 175 7.56 -9.11 -7.88
CA VAL A 175 6.52 -9.78 -7.11
C VAL A 175 5.49 -8.73 -6.74
N TYR A 176 4.23 -8.93 -7.08
CA TYR A 176 3.19 -7.97 -6.75
C TYR A 176 1.87 -8.65 -6.48
N GLN A 177 0.94 -7.86 -5.97
CA GLN A 177 -0.45 -8.24 -5.81
C GLN A 177 -1.32 -6.99 -5.80
N PHE A 178 -2.45 -7.09 -6.51
CA PHE A 178 -3.50 -6.08 -6.47
C PHE A 178 -4.39 -6.27 -5.25
N ASP A 179 -4.93 -5.15 -4.76
CA ASP A 179 -5.80 -5.08 -3.58
C ASP A 179 -7.21 -5.67 -3.82
N ASP A 180 -7.52 -6.05 -5.06
CA ASP A 180 -8.79 -6.62 -5.53
C ASP A 180 -8.64 -8.01 -6.19
N GLU A 181 -7.59 -8.77 -5.86
CA GLU A 181 -7.33 -10.09 -6.43
C GLU A 181 -8.31 -11.15 -5.86
N VAL A 182 -9.27 -11.59 -6.69
CA VAL A 182 -10.22 -12.66 -6.35
C VAL A 182 -9.61 -14.02 -6.69
N ALA A 183 -9.81 -15.01 -5.81
CA ALA A 183 -9.23 -16.35 -5.98
C ALA A 183 -9.73 -17.07 -7.25
N GLU A 184 -10.98 -16.83 -7.64
CA GLU A 184 -11.62 -17.32 -8.86
C GLU A 184 -12.08 -16.12 -9.69
N GLU A 185 -11.26 -15.72 -10.66
CA GLU A 185 -11.59 -14.67 -11.63
C GLU A 185 -11.91 -15.36 -12.95
N SER A 186 -13.04 -15.01 -13.57
CA SER A 186 -13.39 -15.52 -14.90
C SER A 186 -12.44 -14.96 -15.96
N LEU A 187 -12.34 -15.63 -17.10
CA LEU A 187 -11.49 -15.18 -18.22
C LEU A 187 -11.92 -13.80 -18.75
N GLU A 188 -13.23 -13.54 -18.78
CA GLU A 188 -13.78 -12.25 -19.22
C GLU A 188 -13.42 -11.13 -18.24
N GLU A 189 -13.50 -11.38 -16.93
CA GLU A 189 -13.12 -10.42 -15.90
C GLU A 189 -11.62 -10.13 -15.94
N ALA A 190 -10.78 -11.16 -16.08
CA ALA A 190 -9.33 -11.02 -16.17
C ALA A 190 -8.93 -10.23 -17.43
N ALA A 191 -9.54 -10.51 -18.59
CA ALA A 191 -9.27 -9.78 -19.83
C ALA A 191 -9.69 -8.31 -19.72
N LYS A 192 -10.87 -8.03 -19.17
CA LYS A 192 -11.35 -6.67 -18.92
C LYS A 192 -10.43 -5.93 -17.95
N LYS A 193 -10.02 -6.56 -16.86
CA LYS A 193 -9.09 -5.98 -15.88
C LYS A 193 -7.76 -5.63 -16.53
N ALA A 194 -7.25 -6.49 -17.41
CA ALA A 194 -6.03 -6.23 -18.15
C ALA A 194 -6.17 -5.04 -19.11
N GLU A 195 -7.30 -4.90 -19.81
CA GLU A 195 -7.62 -3.73 -20.63
C GLU A 195 -7.76 -2.45 -19.81
N ASP A 196 -8.47 -2.51 -18.67
CA ASP A 196 -8.63 -1.40 -17.73
C ASP A 196 -7.28 -0.95 -17.15
N LEU A 197 -6.40 -1.91 -16.81
CA LEU A 197 -5.04 -1.64 -16.34
C LEU A 197 -4.16 -1.03 -17.44
N GLN A 198 -4.29 -1.49 -18.68
CA GLN A 198 -3.53 -0.94 -19.82
C GLN A 198 -4.00 0.47 -20.20
N ALA A 199 -5.30 0.74 -20.12
CA ALA A 199 -5.87 2.07 -20.28
C ALA A 199 -5.50 2.99 -19.11
N GLY A 200 -5.37 2.41 -17.91
CA GLY A 200 -4.91 3.09 -16.71
C GLY A 200 -3.48 3.61 -16.86
N GLN A 201 -3.24 4.86 -16.46
CA GLN A 201 -1.88 5.35 -16.30
C GLN A 201 -1.34 4.77 -14.99
N LEU A 202 -0.72 3.58 -15.09
CA LEU A 202 -0.14 2.86 -13.96
C LEU A 202 1.25 3.38 -13.61
N PHE A 203 1.53 3.46 -12.32
CA PHE A 203 2.82 3.87 -11.80
C PHE A 203 3.21 3.02 -10.59
N VAL A 204 4.51 2.92 -10.38
CA VAL A 204 5.09 2.45 -9.12
C VAL A 204 5.56 3.65 -8.33
N LEU A 205 5.22 3.68 -7.04
CA LEU A 205 5.74 4.60 -6.05
C LEU A 205 6.66 3.84 -5.11
N LEU A 206 7.97 4.11 -5.10
CA LEU A 206 8.86 3.44 -4.17
C LEU A 206 8.69 3.97 -2.76
N MET A 207 8.49 3.05 -1.82
CA MET A 207 8.30 3.37 -0.41
C MET A 207 9.60 3.25 0.37
N MET A 208 10.29 2.13 0.19
CA MET A 208 11.46 1.79 0.99
C MET A 208 12.32 0.73 0.31
N LYS A 209 13.56 0.62 0.80
CA LYS A 209 14.50 -0.46 0.49
C LYS A 209 14.75 -1.27 1.75
N MET A 210 14.61 -2.58 1.67
CA MET A 210 14.90 -3.53 2.74
C MET A 210 16.40 -3.82 2.78
N VAL A 211 17.01 -3.72 3.96
CA VAL A 211 18.44 -3.93 4.16
C VAL A 211 18.68 -5.36 4.66
N GLY A 212 19.83 -5.95 4.31
CA GLY A 212 20.22 -7.30 4.75
C GLY A 212 19.68 -8.45 3.89
N PHE A 213 18.88 -8.14 2.88
CA PHE A 213 18.44 -9.09 1.85
C PHE A 213 19.35 -8.97 0.63
N GLY A 214 19.66 -10.10 -0.03
CA GLY A 214 20.44 -10.09 -1.26
C GLY A 214 19.70 -9.38 -2.39
N ASP A 215 20.40 -8.97 -3.45
CA ASP A 215 19.73 -8.34 -4.61
C ASP A 215 18.71 -9.30 -5.28
N GLU A 216 18.85 -10.62 -5.08
CA GLU A 216 17.88 -11.63 -5.54
C GLU A 216 16.58 -11.70 -4.71
N ASP A 217 16.53 -11.04 -3.56
CA ASP A 217 15.41 -11.09 -2.61
C ASP A 217 14.41 -9.95 -2.78
N PHE A 218 14.39 -9.26 -3.93
CA PHE A 218 13.48 -8.14 -4.23
C PHE A 218 13.50 -7.05 -3.13
N PRO A 219 14.61 -6.31 -2.95
CA PRO A 219 14.82 -5.45 -1.79
C PRO A 219 13.95 -4.19 -1.78
N TYR A 220 13.39 -3.77 -2.92
CA TYR A 220 12.56 -2.56 -2.97
C TYR A 220 11.09 -2.89 -2.80
N PHE A 221 10.39 -2.14 -1.94
CA PHE A 221 8.94 -2.19 -1.81
C PHE A 221 8.33 -0.90 -2.37
N GLY A 222 7.26 -1.04 -3.17
CA GLY A 222 6.52 0.07 -3.73
C GLY A 222 5.02 -0.18 -3.76
N LEU A 223 4.27 0.91 -3.99
CA LEU A 223 2.84 0.88 -4.22
C LEU A 223 2.56 0.95 -5.71
N ILE A 224 1.66 0.10 -6.20
CA ILE A 224 1.09 0.25 -7.53
C ILE A 224 -0.05 1.25 -7.42
N VAL A 225 -0.02 2.30 -8.22
CA VAL A 225 -1.03 3.36 -8.22
C VAL A 225 -1.52 3.68 -9.62
N THR A 226 -2.74 4.17 -9.74
CA THR A 226 -3.31 4.71 -10.98
C THR A 226 -3.66 6.17 -10.82
N LYS A 227 -3.48 6.96 -11.88
CA LYS A 227 -3.80 8.38 -11.89
C LYS A 227 -5.31 8.59 -12.03
N VAL A 228 -5.89 9.41 -11.15
CA VAL A 228 -7.33 9.75 -11.14
C VAL A 228 -7.61 11.26 -11.23
N GLY A 229 -6.59 12.09 -11.04
CA GLY A 229 -6.66 13.55 -11.18
C GLY A 229 -5.31 14.11 -11.64
N GLU A 230 -5.13 15.44 -11.59
CA GLU A 230 -3.87 16.05 -12.06
C GLU A 230 -2.63 15.55 -11.30
N SER A 231 -2.74 15.45 -9.97
CA SER A 231 -1.71 14.93 -9.06
C SER A 231 -2.27 13.93 -8.04
N GLU A 232 -3.47 13.39 -8.32
CA GLU A 232 -4.18 12.46 -7.45
C GLU A 232 -4.11 11.03 -7.97
N TYR A 233 -3.85 10.10 -7.06
CA TYR A 233 -3.61 8.71 -7.38
C TYR A 233 -4.33 7.80 -6.40
N GLN A 234 -4.90 6.72 -6.94
CA GLN A 234 -5.44 5.64 -6.13
C GLN A 234 -4.46 4.48 -6.08
N ARG A 235 -4.22 3.97 -4.88
CA ARG A 235 -3.52 2.70 -4.68
C ARG A 235 -4.34 1.59 -5.33
N LEU A 236 -3.66 0.69 -6.03
CA LEU A 236 -4.21 -0.53 -6.61
C LEU A 236 -3.58 -1.79 -6.02
N GLY A 237 -2.40 -1.70 -5.42
CA GLY A 237 -1.69 -2.85 -4.87
C GLY A 237 -0.30 -2.51 -4.40
N TRP A 238 0.50 -3.54 -4.19
CA TRP A 238 1.91 -3.44 -3.82
C TRP A 238 2.78 -4.23 -4.78
N ILE A 239 4.06 -3.84 -4.88
CA ILE A 239 5.06 -4.47 -5.73
C ILE A 239 6.41 -4.50 -5.03
N ARG A 240 7.17 -5.57 -5.25
CA ARG A 240 8.56 -5.75 -4.88
C ARG A 240 9.40 -5.96 -6.12
N LEU A 241 10.59 -5.37 -6.14
CA LEU A 241 11.42 -5.25 -7.33
C LEU A 241 12.83 -5.78 -7.07
N GLN A 242 13.35 -6.60 -8.00
CA GLN A 242 14.70 -7.18 -7.98
C GLN A 242 15.73 -6.39 -8.83
N GLY A 243 15.27 -5.55 -9.77
CA GLY A 243 16.09 -5.11 -10.91
C GLY A 243 16.96 -3.86 -10.75
N GLN A 244 18.22 -3.96 -11.20
CA GLN A 244 19.22 -2.88 -11.29
C GLN A 244 18.78 -1.70 -12.19
N ALA A 245 18.10 -1.95 -13.31
CA ALA A 245 17.70 -0.89 -14.25
C ALA A 245 16.65 0.08 -13.68
N LEU A 246 15.63 -0.46 -13.00
CA LEU A 246 14.61 0.34 -12.34
C LEU A 246 15.19 1.05 -11.12
N ARG A 247 16.06 0.36 -10.37
CA ARG A 247 16.85 0.91 -9.27
C ARG A 247 17.68 2.11 -9.73
N GLU A 248 18.49 1.99 -10.78
CA GLU A 248 19.35 3.07 -11.26
C GLU A 248 18.55 4.30 -11.72
N ARG A 249 17.39 4.10 -12.34
CA ARG A 249 16.50 5.22 -12.71
C ARG A 249 15.93 5.93 -11.51
N LEU A 250 15.44 5.17 -10.53
CA LEU A 250 14.81 5.74 -9.34
C LEU A 250 15.84 6.32 -8.36
N GLU A 251 17.04 5.75 -8.27
CA GLU A 251 18.17 6.32 -7.52
C GLU A 251 18.62 7.65 -8.14
N LYS A 252 18.65 7.78 -9.48
CA LYS A 252 18.91 9.07 -10.16
C LYS A 252 17.86 10.14 -9.84
N GLN A 253 16.62 9.75 -9.52
CA GLN A 253 15.57 10.70 -9.12
C GLN A 253 15.73 11.20 -7.68
N ARG A 254 16.51 10.54 -6.80
CA ARG A 254 16.64 10.95 -5.39
C ARG A 254 17.33 12.31 -5.21
N ASP A 255 18.18 12.75 -6.15
CA ASP A 255 18.97 13.97 -5.99
C ASP A 255 18.34 15.22 -6.62
N ASP A 256 17.44 15.10 -7.61
CA ASP A 256 16.86 16.26 -8.31
C ASP A 256 15.31 16.15 -8.43
N LYS A 257 14.61 16.72 -7.44
CA LYS A 257 13.14 16.98 -7.41
C LYS A 257 12.22 15.77 -7.64
N LEU A 258 12.09 14.93 -6.61
CA LEU A 258 11.04 13.91 -6.54
C LEU A 258 9.63 14.51 -6.77
N PRO A 259 8.75 13.81 -7.52
CA PRO A 259 7.40 14.28 -7.79
C PRO A 259 6.57 14.35 -6.51
N LYS A 260 5.70 15.36 -6.43
CA LYS A 260 4.68 15.50 -5.39
C LYS A 260 3.43 14.74 -5.81
N ILE A 261 2.95 13.85 -4.96
CA ILE A 261 1.87 12.90 -5.24
C ILE A 261 0.85 13.00 -4.11
N THR A 262 -0.44 12.96 -4.44
CA THR A 262 -1.51 12.87 -3.45
C THR A 262 -2.24 11.54 -3.62
N LEU A 263 -2.15 10.67 -2.62
CA LEU A 263 -2.93 9.44 -2.54
C LEU A 263 -4.34 9.76 -2.02
N VAL A 264 -5.36 9.25 -2.73
CA VAL A 264 -6.80 9.39 -2.41
C VAL A 264 -7.49 8.05 -2.28
#